data_AF-A0A2E3G6G2-F1
#
_entry.id   AF-A0A2E3G6G2-F1
#
_cell.length_a   1.000
_cell.length_b   1.000
_cell.length_c   1.000
_cell.angle_alpha   90.00
_cell.angle_beta   90.00
_cell.angle_gamma   90.00
#
_symmetry.space_group_name_H-M   'P 1'
#
loop_
_entity.id
_entity.type
_entity.pdbx_description
1 polymer ?
#
loop_
_entity_poly.entity_id
_entity_poly.type
_entity_poly.pdbx_seq_one_letter_code
_entity_poly.pdbx_strand_id
1 'polypeptide(L)'
;MTTFICIHLLHFLIGYGGCILAQRLFYYEDPTLNYLAIGVLALGYFWSFLKKLNPAGNIAPFIVGILTFFSSHYLWFFPLISLCIILLINHVTMGIFLSLLTCYAGLILFDISEAFIIINTMLIILFILRKNNSLIDFFSSTPKTLLQRFKTRNTFHQK
;
A
#
# COMPACT_ATOMS: atom_id res chain seq x y z
N MET A 1 -4.21 19.53 8.67
CA MET A 1 -3.68 18.31 9.33
C MET A 1 -4.76 17.27 9.57
N THR A 2 -5.90 17.67 10.16
CA THR A 2 -7.09 16.80 10.36
C THR A 2 -7.59 16.16 9.07
N THR A 3 -7.77 16.91 7.98
CA THR A 3 -8.19 16.37 6.67
C THR A 3 -7.21 15.33 6.12
N PHE A 4 -5.91 15.51 6.33
CA PHE A 4 -4.89 14.56 5.90
C PHE A 4 -5.02 13.23 6.66
N ILE A 5 -5.12 13.28 7.99
CA ILE A 5 -5.27 12.10 8.83
C ILE A 5 -6.56 11.35 8.49
N CYS A 6 -7.69 12.07 8.36
CA CYS A 6 -8.98 11.46 8.01
C CYS A 6 -8.95 10.75 6.66
N ILE A 7 -8.27 11.31 5.65
CA ILE A 7 -8.13 10.66 4.33
C ILE A 7 -7.30 9.36 4.45
N HIS A 8 -6.24 9.34 5.25
CA HIS A 8 -5.42 8.14 5.43
C HIS A 8 -6.17 7.06 6.19
N LEU A 9 -6.90 7.44 7.25
CA LEU A 9 -7.77 6.53 7.99
C LEU A 9 -8.88 5.97 7.11
N LEU A 10 -9.50 6.79 6.26
CA LEU A 10 -10.53 6.34 5.33
C LEU A 10 -9.98 5.28 4.37
N HIS A 11 -8.81 5.50 3.78
CA HIS A 11 -8.19 4.52 2.88
C HIS A 11 -7.79 3.22 3.60
N PHE A 12 -7.30 3.32 4.84
CA PHE A 12 -7.07 2.16 5.69
C PHE A 12 -8.36 1.37 5.95
N LEU A 13 -9.44 2.06 6.32
CA LEU A 13 -10.75 1.44 6.57
C LEU A 13 -11.35 0.80 5.32
N ILE A 14 -11.14 1.38 4.14
CA ILE A 14 -11.54 0.75 2.87
C ILE A 14 -10.82 -0.57 2.66
N GLY A 15 -9.52 -0.64 2.95
CA GLY A 15 -8.74 -1.89 2.86
C GLY A 15 -9.18 -2.91 3.91
N TYR A 16 -9.11 -2.54 5.18
CA TYR A 16 -9.40 -3.43 6.31
C TYR A 16 -10.87 -3.86 6.37
N GLY A 17 -11.79 -2.89 6.31
CA GLY A 17 -13.24 -3.13 6.32
C GLY A 17 -13.71 -3.85 5.06
N GLY A 18 -13.08 -3.59 3.91
CA GLY A 18 -13.33 -4.32 2.67
C GLY A 18 -13.02 -5.81 2.80
N CYS A 19 -11.89 -6.17 3.41
CA CYS A 19 -11.55 -7.56 3.69
C CYS A 19 -12.52 -8.23 4.68
N ILE A 20 -12.93 -7.52 5.74
CA ILE A 20 -13.95 -8.04 6.68
C ILE A 20 -15.28 -8.29 5.96
N LEU A 21 -15.71 -7.35 5.12
CA LEU A 21 -16.95 -7.48 4.36
C LEU A 21 -16.87 -8.69 3.40
N ALA A 22 -15.77 -8.83 2.66
CA ALA A 22 -15.53 -9.97 1.78
C ALA A 22 -15.58 -11.30 2.57
N GLN A 23 -14.89 -11.37 3.72
CA GLN A 23 -14.93 -12.55 4.57
C GLN A 23 -16.35 -12.85 5.04
N ARG A 24 -17.13 -11.85 5.47
CA ARG A 24 -18.50 -12.04 5.95
C ARG A 24 -19.46 -12.50 4.85
N LEU A 25 -19.27 -12.03 3.62
CA LEU A 25 -20.11 -12.40 2.47
C LEU A 25 -19.84 -13.82 2.00
N PHE A 26 -18.57 -14.27 2.04
CA PHE A 26 -18.15 -15.55 1.46
C PHE A 26 -17.68 -16.59 2.50
N TYR A 27 -17.93 -16.35 3.80
CA TYR A 27 -17.43 -17.18 4.90
C TYR A 27 -17.81 -18.67 4.80
N TYR A 28 -19.01 -18.96 4.29
CA TYR A 28 -19.60 -20.30 4.30
C TYR A 28 -19.46 -21.07 2.98
N GLU A 29 -18.95 -20.45 1.92
CA GLU A 29 -18.97 -21.05 0.59
C GLU A 29 -17.63 -21.72 0.26
N ASP A 30 -16.59 -20.92 0.01
CA ASP A 30 -15.27 -21.39 -0.38
C ASP A 30 -14.22 -20.31 -0.04
N PRO A 31 -13.11 -20.65 0.62
CA PRO A 31 -12.03 -19.69 0.90
C PRO A 31 -11.49 -18.99 -0.36
N THR A 32 -11.56 -19.63 -1.54
CA THR A 32 -11.14 -19.04 -2.81
C THR A 32 -11.99 -17.83 -3.23
N LEU A 33 -13.29 -17.85 -2.93
CA LEU A 33 -14.19 -16.72 -3.24
C LEU A 33 -13.87 -15.50 -2.38
N ASN A 34 -13.45 -15.70 -1.14
CA ASN A 34 -12.96 -14.61 -0.29
C ASN A 34 -11.70 -13.96 -0.90
N TYR A 35 -10.75 -14.75 -1.38
CA TYR A 35 -9.52 -14.23 -2.00
C TYR A 35 -9.83 -13.49 -3.30
N LEU A 36 -10.75 -14.02 -4.10
CA LEU A 36 -11.19 -13.39 -5.34
C LEU A 36 -11.88 -12.05 -5.05
N ALA A 37 -12.72 -11.97 -4.00
CA ALA A 37 -13.38 -10.74 -3.58
C ALA A 37 -12.37 -9.68 -3.09
N ILE A 38 -11.38 -10.06 -2.26
CA ILE A 38 -10.27 -9.17 -1.88
C ILE A 38 -9.47 -8.75 -3.13
N GLY A 39 -9.33 -9.66 -4.08
CA GLY A 39 -8.71 -9.44 -5.38
C GLY A 39 -9.38 -8.33 -6.19
N VAL A 40 -10.69 -8.47 -6.37
CA VAL A 40 -11.54 -7.49 -7.06
C VAL A 40 -11.57 -6.16 -6.33
N LEU A 41 -11.60 -6.16 -4.99
CA LEU A 41 -11.50 -4.93 -4.17
C LEU A 41 -10.18 -4.19 -4.43
N ALA A 42 -9.04 -4.90 -4.42
CA ALA A 42 -7.75 -4.31 -4.70
C ALA A 42 -7.66 -3.81 -6.16
N LEU A 43 -8.07 -4.62 -7.14
CA LEU A 43 -8.14 -4.21 -8.53
C LEU A 43 -8.99 -2.95 -8.69
N GLY A 44 -10.19 -2.91 -8.11
CA GLY A 44 -11.08 -1.76 -8.13
C GLY A 44 -10.42 -0.51 -7.54
N TYR A 45 -9.76 -0.63 -6.39
CA TYR A 45 -9.08 0.48 -5.73
C TYR A 45 -7.88 1.02 -6.54
N PHE A 46 -7.11 0.14 -7.19
CA PHE A 46 -5.94 0.53 -8.00
C PHE A 46 -6.32 1.02 -9.42
N TRP A 47 -7.37 0.45 -10.02
CA TRP A 47 -7.80 0.69 -11.40
C TRP A 47 -8.81 1.84 -11.52
N SER A 48 -9.81 1.90 -10.64
CA SER A 48 -11.06 2.61 -10.93
C SER A 48 -11.45 3.70 -9.92
N PHE A 49 -11.92 4.80 -10.51
CA PHE A 49 -12.86 5.80 -10.01
C PHE A 49 -12.46 6.80 -8.91
N LEU A 50 -11.62 6.44 -7.93
CA LEU A 50 -11.25 7.37 -6.85
C LEU A 50 -10.15 8.39 -7.24
N LYS A 51 -9.85 8.60 -8.54
CA LYS A 51 -8.92 9.68 -8.95
C LYS A 51 -9.33 11.06 -8.36
N LYS A 52 -10.63 11.28 -8.15
CA LYS A 52 -11.17 12.49 -7.50
C LYS A 52 -11.10 12.47 -5.96
N LEU A 53 -11.15 11.29 -5.33
CA LEU A 53 -11.18 11.11 -3.87
C LEU A 53 -9.80 10.76 -3.27
N ASN A 54 -8.85 10.33 -4.09
CA ASN A 54 -7.45 10.10 -3.75
C ASN A 54 -6.52 10.85 -4.75
N PRO A 55 -6.56 12.20 -4.77
CA PRO A 55 -5.74 13.01 -5.68
C PRO A 55 -4.23 12.84 -5.43
N ALA A 56 -3.84 12.32 -4.26
CA ALA A 56 -2.43 12.06 -3.90
C ALA A 56 -1.90 10.71 -4.39
N GLY A 57 -2.77 9.77 -4.80
CA GLY A 57 -2.36 8.41 -5.12
C GLY A 57 -1.69 7.71 -3.94
N ASN A 58 -2.18 7.95 -2.72
CA ASN A 58 -1.70 7.33 -1.49
C ASN A 58 -2.34 5.96 -1.33
N ILE A 59 -1.61 4.93 -1.78
CA ILE A 59 -2.04 3.53 -1.79
C ILE A 59 -1.59 2.82 -0.51
N ALA A 60 -0.54 3.33 0.15
CA ALA A 60 0.04 2.70 1.34
C ALA A 60 -0.96 2.44 2.48
N PRO A 61 -1.86 3.38 2.87
CA PRO A 61 -2.81 3.11 3.96
C PRO A 61 -3.79 1.99 3.62
N PHE A 62 -4.24 1.92 2.37
CA PHE A 62 -5.11 0.85 1.88
C PHE A 62 -4.40 -0.52 1.95
N ILE A 63 -3.15 -0.58 1.51
CA ILE A 63 -2.33 -1.80 1.60
C ILE A 63 -2.14 -2.21 3.07
N VAL A 64 -1.81 -1.28 3.96
CA VAL A 64 -1.70 -1.55 5.41
C VAL A 64 -3.01 -2.12 5.95
N GLY A 65 -4.15 -1.61 5.52
CA GLY A 65 -5.46 -2.14 5.90
C GLY A 65 -5.64 -3.61 5.52
N ILE A 66 -5.29 -3.98 4.28
CA ILE A 66 -5.35 -5.36 3.82
C ILE A 66 -4.36 -6.25 4.59
N LEU A 67 -3.11 -5.81 4.79
CA LEU A 67 -2.12 -6.59 5.53
C LEU A 67 -2.53 -6.81 7.00
N THR A 68 -3.12 -5.79 7.63
CA THR A 68 -3.59 -5.82 9.02
C THR A 68 -4.73 -6.83 9.22
N PHE A 69 -5.54 -7.07 8.18
CA PHE A 69 -6.57 -8.11 8.22
C PHE A 69 -5.98 -9.51 8.39
N PHE A 70 -4.84 -9.81 7.76
CA PHE A 70 -4.17 -11.11 7.91
C PHE A 70 -3.35 -11.21 9.20
N SER A 71 -2.73 -10.13 9.64
CA SER A 71 -2.04 -10.08 10.93
C SER A 71 -1.97 -8.65 11.46
N SER A 72 -2.41 -8.45 12.70
CA SER A 72 -2.37 -7.14 13.37
C SER A 72 -0.96 -6.56 13.51
N HIS A 73 0.08 -7.41 13.45
CA HIS A 73 1.48 -7.00 13.49
C HIS A 73 1.85 -6.05 12.36
N TYR A 74 1.22 -6.19 11.18
CA TYR A 74 1.47 -5.32 10.03
C TYR A 74 1.03 -3.88 10.23
N LEU A 75 0.16 -3.60 11.21
CA LEU A 75 -0.28 -2.24 11.54
C LEU A 75 0.92 -1.35 11.92
N TRP A 76 1.92 -1.91 12.61
CA TRP A 76 3.10 -1.18 13.06
C TRP A 76 4.37 -1.61 12.30
N PHE A 77 4.49 -2.89 11.96
CA PHE A 77 5.66 -3.41 11.26
C PHE A 77 5.84 -2.79 9.86
N PHE A 78 4.77 -2.73 9.06
CA PHE A 78 4.85 -2.21 7.70
C PHE A 78 5.21 -0.71 7.66
N PRO A 79 4.56 0.18 8.44
CA PRO A 79 4.96 1.60 8.49
C PRO A 79 6.39 1.82 8.95
N LEU A 80 6.87 1.07 9.95
CA LEU A 80 8.24 1.21 10.46
C LEU A 80 9.28 0.80 9.42
N ILE A 81 9.11 -0.36 8.79
CA ILE A 81 10.02 -0.81 7.72
C ILE A 81 9.95 0.13 6.53
N SER A 82 8.75 0.58 6.17
CA SER A 82 8.57 1.57 5.10
C SER A 82 9.33 2.85 5.40
N LEU A 83 9.22 3.37 6.62
CA LEU A 83 9.95 4.57 7.01
C LEU A 83 11.47 4.34 6.92
N CYS A 84 11.98 3.26 7.48
CA CYS A 84 13.41 2.93 7.43
C CYS A 84 13.93 2.84 6.00
N ILE A 85 13.26 2.08 5.14
CA ILE A 85 13.67 1.89 3.74
C ILE A 85 13.53 3.19 2.95
N ILE A 86 12.47 3.97 3.15
CA ILE A 86 12.29 5.27 2.48
C ILE A 86 13.41 6.23 2.85
N LEU A 87 13.84 6.27 4.12
CA LEU A 87 14.96 7.10 4.56
C LEU A 87 16.29 6.63 3.96
N LEU A 88 16.54 5.32 3.94
CA LEU A 88 17.76 4.74 3.36
C LEU A 88 17.87 5.01 1.86
N ILE A 89 16.77 4.86 1.13
CA ILE A 89 16.75 4.96 -0.35
C ILE A 89 16.48 6.38 -0.82
N ASN A 90 16.01 7.24 0.08
CA ASN A 90 15.64 8.62 -0.22
C ASN A 90 14.56 8.75 -1.32
N HIS A 91 13.70 7.74 -1.47
CA HIS A 91 12.65 7.68 -2.48
C HIS A 91 11.39 6.96 -1.98
N VAL A 92 10.28 7.70 -1.85
CA VAL A 92 9.03 7.20 -1.23
C VAL A 92 8.47 5.97 -1.95
N THR A 93 8.29 6.05 -3.27
CA THR A 93 7.63 4.98 -4.04
C THR A 93 8.45 3.71 -4.03
N MET A 94 9.78 3.83 -4.18
CA MET A 94 10.68 2.68 -4.18
C MET A 94 10.79 2.07 -2.78
N GLY A 95 10.80 2.91 -1.73
CA GLY A 95 10.79 2.42 -0.36
C GLY A 95 9.53 1.64 0.00
N ILE A 96 8.35 2.11 -0.43
CA ILE A 96 7.09 1.35 -0.25
C ILE A 96 7.13 0.03 -1.02
N PHE A 97 7.62 0.03 -2.26
CA PHE A 97 7.76 -1.19 -3.07
C PHE A 97 8.65 -2.24 -2.39
N LEU A 98 9.83 -1.84 -1.94
CA LEU A 98 10.75 -2.72 -1.23
C LEU A 98 10.23 -3.17 0.13
N SER A 99 9.40 -2.36 0.79
CA SER A 99 8.73 -2.76 2.03
C SER A 99 7.69 -3.85 1.81
N LEU A 100 6.95 -3.80 0.69
CA LEU A 100 6.04 -4.87 0.30
C LEU A 100 6.79 -6.18 0.01
N LEU A 101 7.94 -6.08 -0.67
CA LEU A 101 8.82 -7.23 -0.88
C LEU A 101 9.37 -7.78 0.44
N THR A 102 9.74 -6.90 1.37
CA THR A 102 10.23 -7.30 2.70
C THR A 102 9.14 -8.00 3.52
N CYS A 103 7.87 -7.68 3.30
CA CYS A 103 6.76 -8.39 3.94
C CYS A 103 6.64 -9.86 3.52
N TYR A 104 7.17 -10.27 2.36
CA TYR A 104 7.31 -11.70 2.03
C TYR A 104 8.31 -12.40 2.96
N ALA A 105 9.42 -11.76 3.33
CA ALA A 105 10.36 -12.36 4.27
C ALA A 105 9.71 -12.57 5.66
N GLY A 106 8.70 -11.75 6.00
CA GLY A 106 7.86 -11.93 7.18
C GLY A 106 6.96 -13.17 7.17
N LEU A 107 6.68 -13.77 6.01
CA LEU A 107 5.89 -15.02 5.92
C LEU A 107 6.51 -16.16 6.73
N ILE A 108 7.84 -16.26 6.66
CA ILE A 108 8.61 -17.31 7.36
C ILE A 108 8.61 -17.05 8.87
N LEU A 109 8.61 -15.78 9.28
CA LEU A 109 8.70 -15.38 10.68
C LEU A 109 7.37 -15.44 11.43
N PHE A 110 6.24 -15.29 10.72
CA PHE A 110 4.91 -15.14 11.32
C PHE A 110 3.94 -16.27 10.97
N ASP A 111 4.40 -17.35 10.34
CA ASP A 111 3.60 -18.54 9.96
C ASP A 111 2.27 -18.19 9.29
N ILE A 112 2.35 -17.39 8.22
CA ILE A 112 1.18 -16.78 7.60
C ILE A 112 0.63 -17.69 6.49
N SER A 113 -0.71 -17.79 6.41
CA SER A 113 -1.44 -18.59 5.41
C SER A 113 -1.06 -18.31 3.94
N GLU A 114 -1.23 -19.33 3.09
CA GLU A 114 -1.07 -19.23 1.62
C GLU A 114 -1.92 -18.12 0.98
N ALA A 115 -3.09 -17.83 1.56
CA ALA A 115 -3.95 -16.72 1.17
C ALA A 115 -3.22 -15.37 1.15
N PHE A 116 -2.37 -15.13 2.16
CA PHE A 116 -1.58 -13.91 2.24
C PHE A 116 -0.57 -13.85 1.11
N ILE A 117 0.04 -14.98 0.72
CA ILE A 117 1.01 -15.03 -0.38
C ILE A 117 0.32 -14.55 -1.66
N ILE A 118 -0.86 -15.09 -1.96
CA ILE A 118 -1.61 -14.75 -3.18
C ILE A 118 -1.98 -13.26 -3.18
N ILE A 119 -2.57 -12.77 -2.08
CA ILE A 119 -2.98 -11.37 -1.97
C ILE A 119 -1.79 -10.41 -2.00
N ASN A 120 -0.70 -10.71 -1.29
CA ASN A 120 0.50 -9.87 -1.29
C ASN A 120 1.15 -9.83 -2.68
N THR A 121 1.18 -10.96 -3.40
CA THR A 121 1.64 -11.03 -4.79
C THR A 121 0.85 -10.10 -5.68
N MET A 122 -0.47 -10.18 -5.58
CA MET A 122 -1.36 -9.32 -6.35
C MET A 122 -1.16 -7.84 -5.99
N LEU A 123 -1.07 -7.50 -4.70
CA LEU A 123 -0.81 -6.11 -4.27
C LEU A 123 0.48 -5.55 -4.87
N ILE A 124 1.54 -6.36 -4.95
CA ILE A 124 2.81 -5.95 -5.55
C ILE A 124 2.68 -5.74 -7.06
N ILE A 125 2.04 -6.66 -7.78
CA ILE A 125 1.79 -6.52 -9.22
C ILE A 125 0.98 -5.24 -9.49
N LEU A 126 -0.11 -5.03 -8.74
CA LEU A 126 -0.95 -3.83 -8.87
C LEU A 126 -0.17 -2.55 -8.52
N PHE A 127 0.72 -2.60 -7.53
CA PHE A 127 1.59 -1.49 -7.18
C PHE A 127 2.56 -1.14 -8.30
N ILE A 128 3.22 -2.13 -8.89
CA ILE A 128 4.11 -1.94 -10.04
C ILE A 128 3.33 -1.29 -11.19
N LEU A 129 2.18 -1.87 -11.58
CA LEU A 129 1.36 -1.35 -12.68
C LEU A 129 0.94 0.10 -12.42
N ARG A 130 0.56 0.44 -11.19
CA ARG A 130 0.09 1.79 -10.85
C ARG A 130 1.19 2.82 -10.69
N LYS A 131 2.37 2.42 -10.22
CA LYS A 131 3.50 3.30 -9.92
C LYS A 131 4.67 3.16 -10.89
N ASN A 132 4.45 2.48 -12.03
CA ASN A 132 5.47 2.14 -13.01
C ASN A 132 6.38 3.32 -13.36
N ASN A 133 5.80 4.46 -13.77
CA ASN A 133 6.59 5.64 -14.13
C ASN A 133 7.51 6.11 -13.00
N SER A 134 7.03 6.12 -11.75
CA SER A 134 7.85 6.50 -10.59
C SER A 134 8.91 5.46 -10.23
N LEU A 135 8.70 4.19 -10.54
CA LEU A 135 9.70 3.14 -10.37
C LEU A 135 10.77 3.23 -11.47
N ILE A 136 10.37 3.45 -12.72
CA ILE A 136 11.28 3.69 -13.84
C ILE A 136 12.10 4.97 -13.60
N ASP A 137 11.48 6.05 -13.13
CA ASP A 137 12.16 7.31 -12.78
C ASP A 137 13.23 7.13 -11.71
N PHE A 138 13.08 6.14 -10.83
CA PHE A 138 14.11 5.82 -9.82
C PHE A 138 15.35 5.19 -10.46
N PHE A 139 15.16 4.35 -11.48
CA PHE A 139 16.26 3.73 -12.23
C PHE A 139 16.81 4.60 -13.36
N SER A 140 16.14 5.73 -13.67
CA SER A 140 16.59 6.71 -14.66
C SER A 140 17.52 7.76 -14.02
N SER A 141 18.09 8.63 -14.85
CA SER A 141 19.06 9.65 -14.43
C SER A 141 18.46 10.83 -13.65
N THR A 142 17.15 10.85 -13.35
CA THR A 142 16.49 11.99 -12.66
C THR A 142 15.53 11.58 -11.53
N PRO A 143 15.98 10.82 -10.52
CA PRO A 143 15.12 10.40 -9.42
C PRO A 143 14.66 11.61 -8.58
N LYS A 144 13.34 11.73 -8.36
CA LYS A 144 12.76 12.76 -7.48
C LYS A 144 12.95 12.38 -6.01
N THR A 145 14.11 12.73 -5.45
CA THR A 145 14.48 12.42 -4.06
C THR A 145 13.59 13.12 -3.02
N LEU A 146 13.57 12.63 -1.78
CA LEU A 146 12.88 13.33 -0.67
C LEU A 146 13.43 14.74 -0.51
N LEU A 147 14.76 14.88 -0.57
CA LEU A 147 15.43 16.18 -0.42
C LEU A 147 14.93 17.21 -1.45
N GLN A 148 14.78 16.81 -2.72
CA GLN A 148 14.20 17.67 -3.75
C GLN A 148 12.76 18.04 -3.40
N ARG A 149 11.92 17.08 -2.99
CA ARG A 149 10.52 17.36 -2.61
C ARG A 149 10.40 18.30 -1.42
N PHE A 150 11.27 18.19 -0.41
CA PHE A 150 11.31 19.11 0.73
C PHE A 150 11.76 20.51 0.30
N LYS A 151 12.80 20.62 -0.55
CA LYS A 151 13.28 21.90 -1.07
C LYS A 151 12.19 22.64 -1.87
N THR A 152 11.49 21.95 -2.77
CA THR A 152 10.42 22.55 -3.58
C THR A 152 9.20 22.98 -2.75
N ARG A 153 8.91 22.30 -1.64
CA ARG A 153 7.84 22.73 -0.72
C ARG A 153 8.20 23.99 0.07
N ASN A 154 9.45 24.11 0.50
CA ASN A 154 9.89 25.27 1.26
C ASN A 154 9.98 26.54 0.41
N THR A 155 10.33 26.44 -0.88
CA THR A 155 10.28 27.60 -1.79
C THR A 155 8.86 28.07 -2.12
N PHE A 156 7.86 27.19 -2.03
CA PHE A 156 6.46 27.55 -2.24
C PHE A 156 5.84 28.32 -1.06
N HIS A 157 6.43 28.23 0.14
CA HIS A 157 6.00 28.98 1.33
C HIS A 157 6.65 30.37 1.45
N GLN A 158 7.54 30.73 0.51
CA GLN A 158 8.23 32.03 0.48
C GLN A 158 7.70 32.98 -0.61
N LYS A 159 6.61 32.62 -1.29
CA LYS A 159 5.87 33.49 -2.23
C LYS A 159 4.46 33.71 -1.72
#